data_AF-A0A7S7NW84-F1
#
_entry.id   AF-A0A7S7NW84-F1
#
_cell.length_a   1.000
_cell.length_b   1.000
_cell.length_c   1.000
_cell.angle_alpha   90.00
_cell.angle_beta   90.00
_cell.angle_gamma   90.00
#
_symmetry.space_group_name_H-M   'P 1'
#
loop_
_entity.id
_entity.type
_entity.pdbx_description
1 polymer ?
#
loop_
_entity_poly.entity_id
_entity_poly.type
_entity_poly.pdbx_seq_one_letter_code
_entity_poly.pdbx_strand_id
1 'polypeptide(L)'
;MKAYLAYIKSTLLLTTRDRLVVFFNFLFPLIFFVAFGEGFGARTSTGAMSQVLTMVLVIGVLGSGFFGAGMRATVERESGILRRFKVAPITPAPIVTAGLVTGWVLFLPTVIFFVLIAKLRYGMPFPEHIISLLVMVSAGVLAFRSLGAIIASVVNSMAESQIIIQLMYLPMLMLSGATVPLNIMPDWLQIVAQFLPSTHLYLGMQGILVRNESLAQNLTSVGSLVLTAIIGTVLSVKLFRWEKEDKFKPSAKFWVLGVLAPFIVMGVWQSQSRSNLKKTEILARQMRRTQNWLIRDARIFVGDGRVLESSSILIRNGRIVEIFEGKSPDAKSLNAEAIDASGKTVLPGLIDSGVQLMLPGTGTPDMQQDRLIKAMERELAAYLYCGVTAVRSAPDPLGVAPGIQARLESGELLGAELSLGSIPSAPSLVAGELAAGRTDILKDTLLQQVVRPQSMEILRRMAQSRTPNTEAKLPAPAFPLPPASLSGLPLLPHGPALHRELKLWVASGISTKDALQAATFTAAKAIGAAGRLGLVQPGYEATLLIVEGNPLEDISATERVWFVLFKGEHVRRDDLFENYDKEKDK
;
A
#
# COMPACT_ATOMS: atom_id res chain seq x y z
N MET A 1 5.02 9.44 -46.14
CA MET A 1 4.34 10.38 -45.21
C MET A 1 2.88 10.66 -45.60
N LYS A 2 2.57 11.04 -46.86
CA LYS A 2 1.18 11.34 -47.30
C LYS A 2 0.16 10.21 -47.04
N ALA A 3 0.51 8.95 -47.33
CA ALA A 3 -0.38 7.80 -47.10
C ALA A 3 -0.73 7.56 -45.62
N TYR A 4 0.24 7.74 -44.71
CA TYR A 4 0.03 7.61 -43.26
C TYR A 4 -0.97 8.65 -42.76
N LEU A 5 -0.74 9.92 -43.09
CA LEU A 5 -1.60 11.03 -42.66
C LEU A 5 -3.02 10.90 -43.24
N ALA A 6 -3.14 10.52 -44.52
CA ALA A 6 -4.43 10.33 -45.16
C ALA A 6 -5.24 9.22 -44.48
N TYR A 7 -4.62 8.07 -44.19
CA TYR A 7 -5.30 6.95 -43.58
C TYR A 7 -5.63 7.20 -42.10
N ILE A 8 -4.74 7.84 -41.34
CA ILE A 8 -5.01 8.30 -39.97
C ILE A 8 -6.23 9.24 -39.96
N LYS A 9 -6.24 10.26 -40.82
CA LYS A 9 -7.33 11.24 -40.89
C LYS A 9 -8.67 10.57 -41.24
N SER A 10 -8.67 9.68 -42.23
CA SER A 10 -9.86 8.93 -42.63
C SER A 10 -10.39 8.05 -41.48
N THR A 11 -9.51 7.26 -40.87
CA THR A 11 -9.86 6.35 -39.78
C THR A 11 -10.39 7.10 -38.56
N LEU A 12 -9.76 8.23 -38.21
CA LEU A 12 -10.21 9.08 -37.11
C LEU A 12 -11.61 9.64 -37.36
N LEU A 13 -11.86 10.19 -38.56
CA LEU A 13 -13.18 10.74 -38.93
C LEU A 13 -14.27 9.67 -38.95
N LEU A 14 -13.98 8.48 -39.48
CA LEU A 14 -14.93 7.37 -39.48
C LEU A 14 -15.25 6.92 -38.04
N THR A 15 -14.21 6.81 -37.21
CA THR A 15 -14.35 6.33 -35.84
C THR A 15 -15.11 7.32 -34.95
N THR A 16 -14.91 8.63 -35.11
CA THR A 16 -15.64 9.65 -34.32
C THR A 16 -17.08 9.85 -34.76
N ARG A 17 -17.43 9.47 -36.00
CA ARG A 17 -18.81 9.52 -36.51
C ARG A 17 -19.64 8.31 -36.11
N ASP A 18 -19.00 7.22 -35.67
CA ASP A 18 -19.68 6.04 -35.19
C ASP A 18 -20.20 6.26 -33.76
N ARG A 19 -21.52 6.39 -33.63
CA ARG A 19 -22.20 6.61 -32.33
C ARG A 19 -21.94 5.49 -31.33
N LEU A 20 -21.82 4.24 -31.80
CA LEU A 20 -21.54 3.11 -30.92
C LEU A 20 -20.13 3.23 -30.33
N VAL A 21 -19.16 3.64 -31.16
CA VAL A 21 -17.78 3.86 -30.69
C VAL A 21 -17.72 5.01 -29.68
N VAL A 22 -18.41 6.11 -29.93
CA VAL A 22 -18.48 7.23 -28.97
C VAL A 22 -19.13 6.78 -27.65
N PHE A 23 -20.23 6.04 -27.70
CA PHE A 23 -20.88 5.50 -26.50
C PHE A 23 -19.93 4.61 -25.69
N PHE A 24 -19.30 3.61 -26.32
CA PHE A 24 -18.45 2.65 -25.62
C PHE A 24 -17.10 3.21 -25.16
N ASN A 25 -16.58 4.27 -25.81
CA ASN A 25 -15.32 4.89 -25.40
C ASN A 25 -15.49 5.94 -24.29
N PHE A 26 -16.64 6.60 -24.20
CA PHE A 26 -16.84 7.72 -23.27
C PHE A 26 -17.94 7.48 -22.25
N LEU A 27 -19.16 7.16 -22.70
CA LEU A 27 -20.32 7.08 -21.80
C LEU A 27 -20.30 5.79 -20.97
N PHE A 28 -19.99 4.66 -21.60
CA PHE A 28 -19.96 3.37 -20.91
C PHE A 28 -18.91 3.34 -19.78
N PRO A 29 -17.64 3.74 -19.98
CA PRO A 29 -16.66 3.75 -18.91
C PRO A 29 -16.98 4.79 -17.83
N LEU A 30 -17.68 5.89 -18.17
CA LEU A 30 -18.16 6.87 -17.18
C LEU A 30 -19.19 6.28 -16.21
N ILE A 31 -20.09 5.42 -16.69
CA ILE A 31 -21.05 4.72 -15.82
C ILE A 31 -20.30 3.89 -14.77
N PHE A 32 -19.32 3.09 -15.21
CA PHE A 32 -18.50 2.28 -14.29
C PHE A 32 -17.62 3.13 -13.38
N PHE A 33 -17.05 4.23 -13.90
CA PHE A 33 -16.26 5.16 -13.09
C PHE A 33 -17.09 5.73 -11.92
N VAL A 34 -18.34 6.12 -12.17
CA VAL A 34 -19.23 6.60 -11.11
C VAL A 34 -19.66 5.45 -10.21
N ALA A 35 -20.10 4.32 -10.77
CA ALA A 35 -20.55 3.16 -9.99
C ALA A 35 -19.48 2.64 -9.02
N PHE A 36 -18.25 2.44 -9.51
CA PHE A 36 -17.13 2.01 -8.68
C PHE A 36 -16.64 3.11 -7.74
N GLY A 37 -16.71 4.39 -8.15
CA GLY A 37 -16.39 5.51 -7.28
C GLY A 37 -17.29 5.56 -6.03
N GLU A 38 -18.60 5.38 -6.20
CA GLU A 38 -19.52 5.29 -5.07
C GLU A 38 -19.35 3.97 -4.29
N GLY A 39 -19.19 2.84 -4.99
CA GLY A 39 -19.07 1.51 -4.38
C GLY A 39 -17.80 1.31 -3.54
N PHE A 40 -16.68 1.93 -3.90
CA PHE A 40 -15.41 1.84 -3.16
C PHE A 40 -15.16 3.00 -2.21
N GLY A 41 -16.16 3.87 -1.98
CA GLY A 41 -15.99 4.99 -1.04
C GLY A 41 -14.97 6.03 -1.51
N ALA A 42 -14.85 6.29 -2.82
CA ALA A 42 -13.84 7.18 -3.38
C ALA A 42 -13.93 8.64 -2.90
N ARG A 43 -15.06 9.03 -2.28
CA ARG A 43 -15.19 10.33 -1.60
C ARG A 43 -14.35 10.39 -0.32
N THR A 44 -14.25 9.29 0.41
CA THR A 44 -13.57 9.23 1.71
C THR A 44 -12.12 8.81 1.61
N SER A 45 -11.63 8.38 0.43
CA SER A 45 -10.23 8.00 0.22
C SER A 45 -9.72 8.39 -1.16
N THR A 46 -8.65 9.18 -1.19
CA THR A 46 -7.97 9.54 -2.44
C THR A 46 -7.26 8.34 -3.08
N GLY A 47 -6.82 7.36 -2.28
CA GLY A 47 -6.26 6.09 -2.73
C GLY A 47 -7.32 5.20 -3.37
N ALA A 48 -8.51 5.08 -2.77
CA ALA A 48 -9.64 4.37 -3.39
C ALA A 48 -10.06 5.01 -4.72
N MET A 49 -10.10 6.35 -4.79
CA MET A 49 -10.33 7.06 -6.06
C MET A 49 -9.22 6.77 -7.09
N SER A 50 -7.96 6.76 -6.67
CA SER A 50 -6.82 6.41 -7.55
C SER A 50 -6.94 4.98 -8.09
N GLN A 51 -7.43 4.05 -7.27
CA GLN A 51 -7.75 2.67 -7.69
C GLN A 51 -8.86 2.64 -8.73
N VAL A 52 -9.98 3.34 -8.52
CA VAL A 52 -11.09 3.41 -9.48
C VAL A 52 -10.64 4.03 -10.81
N LEU A 53 -9.90 5.14 -10.75
CA LEU A 53 -9.35 5.79 -11.94
C LEU A 53 -8.45 4.82 -12.72
N THR A 54 -7.51 4.17 -12.04
CA THR A 54 -6.61 3.19 -12.66
C THR A 54 -7.38 2.02 -13.24
N MET A 55 -8.40 1.52 -12.54
CA MET A 55 -9.24 0.41 -13.00
C MET A 55 -9.91 0.73 -14.33
N VAL A 56 -10.60 1.86 -14.42
CA VAL A 56 -11.29 2.27 -15.64
C VAL A 56 -10.30 2.51 -16.78
N LEU A 57 -9.13 3.09 -16.50
CA LEU A 57 -8.08 3.29 -17.49
C LEU A 57 -7.49 1.95 -17.99
N VAL A 58 -7.19 0.98 -17.11
CA VAL A 58 -6.70 -0.34 -17.52
C VAL A 58 -7.75 -1.06 -18.38
N ILE A 59 -9.01 -1.09 -17.92
CA ILE A 59 -10.12 -1.68 -18.69
C ILE A 59 -10.23 -1.04 -20.07
N GLY A 60 -10.16 0.29 -20.13
CA GLY A 60 -10.22 1.04 -21.38
C GLY A 60 -9.03 0.78 -22.31
N VAL A 61 -7.81 0.69 -21.78
CA VAL A 61 -6.60 0.37 -22.56
C VAL A 61 -6.68 -1.04 -23.13
N LEU A 62 -7.05 -2.03 -22.31
CA LEU A 62 -7.24 -3.42 -22.73
C LEU A 62 -8.34 -3.52 -23.80
N GLY A 63 -9.48 -2.86 -23.56
CA GLY A 63 -10.62 -2.84 -24.47
C GLY A 63 -10.27 -2.23 -25.83
N SER A 64 -9.65 -1.05 -25.81
CA SER A 64 -9.17 -0.35 -27.01
C SER A 64 -8.14 -1.17 -27.79
N GLY A 65 -7.24 -1.87 -27.09
CA GLY A 65 -6.23 -2.72 -27.70
C GLY A 65 -6.82 -3.90 -28.46
N PHE A 66 -7.52 -4.78 -27.73
CA PHE A 66 -7.98 -6.05 -28.27
C PHE A 66 -9.25 -5.93 -29.14
N PHE A 67 -10.31 -5.31 -28.61
CA PHE A 67 -11.59 -5.17 -29.30
C PHE A 67 -11.61 -3.98 -30.29
N GLY A 68 -10.67 -3.04 -30.14
CA GLY A 68 -10.45 -1.99 -31.12
C GLY A 68 -9.59 -2.46 -32.29
N ALA A 69 -8.26 -2.32 -32.19
CA ALA A 69 -7.35 -2.58 -33.31
C ALA A 69 -7.41 -4.03 -33.83
N GLY A 70 -7.41 -5.01 -32.92
CA GLY A 70 -7.33 -6.42 -33.30
C GLY A 70 -8.58 -6.96 -33.99
N MET A 71 -9.73 -6.80 -33.34
CA MET A 71 -11.00 -7.26 -33.90
C MET A 71 -11.35 -6.51 -35.19
N ARG A 72 -11.18 -5.17 -35.22
CA ARG A 72 -11.50 -4.36 -36.41
C ARG A 72 -10.65 -4.75 -37.62
N ALA A 73 -9.34 -4.94 -37.46
CA ALA A 73 -8.47 -5.36 -38.56
C ALA A 73 -8.86 -6.75 -39.10
N THR A 74 -9.31 -7.66 -38.22
CA THR A 74 -9.82 -8.98 -38.65
C THR A 74 -11.10 -8.83 -39.49
N VAL A 75 -12.03 -7.99 -39.04
CA VAL A 75 -13.31 -7.70 -39.73
C VAL A 75 -13.05 -7.02 -41.09
N GLU A 76 -12.14 -6.05 -41.15
CA GLU A 76 -11.78 -5.37 -42.41
C GLU A 76 -11.14 -6.35 -43.42
N ARG A 77 -10.39 -7.34 -42.95
CA ARG A 77 -9.83 -8.40 -43.81
C ARG A 77 -10.93 -9.31 -44.35
N GLU A 78 -11.82 -9.80 -43.49
CA GLU A 78 -12.89 -10.72 -43.90
C GLU A 78 -13.93 -10.08 -44.81
N SER A 79 -14.24 -8.80 -44.59
CA SER A 79 -15.13 -8.00 -45.45
C SER A 79 -14.48 -7.56 -46.77
N GLY A 80 -13.20 -7.87 -46.99
CA GLY A 80 -12.48 -7.53 -48.22
C GLY A 80 -12.11 -6.05 -48.34
N ILE A 81 -12.23 -5.26 -47.27
CA ILE A 81 -11.79 -3.86 -47.23
C ILE A 81 -10.28 -3.78 -47.44
N LEU A 82 -9.51 -4.62 -46.74
CA LEU A 82 -8.04 -4.64 -46.87
C LEU A 82 -7.59 -5.03 -48.28
N ARG A 83 -8.31 -5.93 -48.96
CA ARG A 83 -8.02 -6.34 -50.34
C ARG A 83 -8.04 -5.15 -51.31
N ARG A 84 -8.89 -4.15 -51.08
CA ARG A 84 -8.97 -2.94 -51.91
C ARG A 84 -7.73 -2.05 -51.78
N PHE A 85 -7.00 -2.15 -50.68
CA PHE A 85 -5.73 -1.41 -50.51
C PHE A 85 -4.56 -2.08 -51.23
N LYS A 86 -4.64 -3.39 -51.52
CA LYS A 86 -3.59 -4.14 -52.25
C LYS A 86 -3.38 -3.63 -53.68
N VAL A 87 -4.41 -3.04 -54.29
CA VAL A 87 -4.33 -2.43 -55.64
C VAL A 87 -3.78 -0.99 -55.61
N ALA A 88 -3.68 -0.37 -54.44
CA ALA A 88 -3.04 0.93 -54.26
C ALA A 88 -1.55 0.74 -53.91
N PRO A 89 -0.65 1.69 -54.21
CA PRO A 89 0.77 1.63 -53.84
C PRO A 89 0.97 1.93 -52.35
N ILE A 90 0.36 1.13 -51.47
CA ILE A 90 0.43 1.27 -50.02
C ILE A 90 0.98 -0.02 -49.38
N THR A 91 1.94 0.13 -48.48
CA THR A 91 2.44 -0.99 -47.68
C THR A 91 1.52 -1.24 -46.48
N PRO A 92 1.66 -2.36 -45.76
CA PRO A 92 0.91 -2.62 -44.53
C PRO A 92 1.17 -1.60 -43.40
N ALA A 93 2.36 -0.99 -43.38
CA ALA A 93 2.80 -0.13 -42.27
C ALA A 93 1.86 1.08 -42.02
N PRO A 94 1.46 1.88 -43.03
CA PRO A 94 0.44 2.91 -42.87
C PRO A 94 -0.86 2.45 -42.21
N ILE A 95 -1.33 1.24 -42.52
CA ILE A 95 -2.60 0.70 -42.02
C ILE A 95 -2.48 0.37 -40.52
N VAL A 96 -1.44 -0.39 -40.17
CA VAL A 96 -1.16 -0.76 -38.77
C VAL A 96 -0.89 0.49 -37.94
N THR A 97 -0.01 1.39 -38.40
CA THR A 97 0.30 2.64 -37.70
C THR A 97 -0.93 3.53 -37.51
N ALA A 98 -1.81 3.64 -38.51
CA ALA A 98 -3.04 4.42 -38.34
C ALA A 98 -3.97 3.82 -37.30
N GLY A 99 -4.05 2.48 -37.25
CA GLY A 99 -4.75 1.76 -36.20
C GLY A 99 -4.22 2.13 -34.82
N LEU A 100 -2.90 2.12 -34.61
CA LEU A 100 -2.27 2.48 -33.34
C LEU A 100 -2.53 3.95 -32.97
N VAL A 101 -2.21 4.88 -33.87
CA VAL A 101 -2.31 6.33 -33.64
C VAL A 101 -3.76 6.75 -33.39
N THR A 102 -4.72 6.20 -34.13
CA THR A 102 -6.13 6.55 -33.96
C THR A 102 -6.63 6.17 -32.56
N GLY A 103 -6.28 4.99 -32.06
CA GLY A 103 -6.66 4.62 -30.68
C GLY A 103 -5.95 5.47 -29.63
N TRP A 104 -4.69 5.83 -29.85
CA TRP A 104 -3.95 6.72 -28.96
C TRP A 104 -4.59 8.12 -28.89
N VAL A 105 -4.86 8.75 -30.05
CA VAL A 105 -5.52 10.07 -30.13
C VAL A 105 -6.90 10.07 -29.49
N LEU A 106 -7.68 9.00 -29.64
CA LEU A 106 -9.02 8.91 -29.07
C LEU A 106 -9.02 8.61 -27.56
N PHE A 107 -8.01 7.88 -27.07
CA PHE A 107 -7.96 7.47 -25.66
C PHE A 107 -7.33 8.53 -24.75
N LEU A 108 -6.27 9.22 -25.18
CA LEU A 108 -5.58 10.17 -24.30
C LEU A 108 -6.47 11.28 -23.71
N PRO A 109 -7.44 11.86 -24.44
CA PRO A 109 -8.40 12.79 -23.87
C PRO A 109 -9.25 12.21 -22.73
N THR A 110 -9.52 10.89 -22.73
CA THR A 110 -10.30 10.25 -21.66
C THR A 110 -9.55 10.25 -20.33
N VAL A 111 -8.22 10.23 -20.35
CA VAL A 111 -7.39 10.32 -19.14
C VAL A 111 -7.62 11.66 -18.45
N ILE A 112 -7.52 12.76 -19.19
CA ILE A 112 -7.74 14.12 -18.67
C ILE A 112 -9.18 14.27 -18.18
N PHE A 113 -10.14 13.74 -18.95
CA PHE A 113 -11.55 13.73 -18.58
C PHE A 113 -11.79 13.02 -17.24
N PHE A 114 -11.29 11.80 -17.05
CA PHE A 114 -11.49 11.07 -15.79
C PHE A 114 -10.74 11.67 -14.62
N VAL A 115 -9.54 12.22 -14.82
CA VAL A 115 -8.81 12.97 -13.77
C VAL A 115 -9.61 14.22 -13.37
N LEU A 116 -10.21 14.93 -14.32
CA LEU A 116 -11.03 16.10 -14.05
C LEU A 116 -12.29 15.72 -13.25
N ILE A 117 -12.96 14.62 -13.60
CA ILE A 117 -14.12 14.13 -12.83
C ILE A 117 -13.69 13.66 -11.44
N ALA A 118 -12.56 12.95 -11.31
CA ALA A 118 -12.02 12.54 -10.01
C ALA A 118 -11.83 13.75 -9.09
N LYS A 119 -11.28 14.85 -9.63
CA LYS A 119 -11.11 16.10 -8.89
C LYS A 119 -12.45 16.77 -8.56
N LEU A 120 -13.31 16.98 -9.55
CA LEU A 120 -14.54 17.76 -9.40
C LEU A 120 -15.61 17.04 -8.56
N ARG A 121 -15.74 15.72 -8.68
CA ARG A 121 -16.76 14.94 -8.00
C ARG A 121 -16.29 14.35 -6.66
N TYR A 122 -15.04 13.91 -6.58
CA TYR A 122 -14.53 13.15 -5.43
C TYR A 122 -13.44 13.89 -4.66
N GLY A 123 -13.05 15.11 -5.08
CA GLY A 123 -12.06 15.92 -4.38
C GLY A 123 -10.63 15.37 -4.46
N MET A 124 -10.36 14.45 -5.41
CA MET A 124 -9.01 13.92 -5.60
C MET A 124 -8.05 15.06 -6.01
N PRO A 125 -6.89 15.21 -5.35
CA PRO A 125 -5.89 16.18 -5.77
C PRO A 125 -5.42 15.88 -7.20
N PHE A 126 -5.05 16.93 -7.94
CA PHE A 126 -4.55 16.73 -9.29
C PHE A 126 -3.18 16.03 -9.23
N PRO A 127 -2.91 15.01 -10.06
CA PRO A 127 -1.62 14.33 -10.05
C PRO A 127 -0.47 15.29 -10.34
N GLU A 128 0.56 15.35 -9.49
CA GLU A 128 1.69 16.27 -9.71
C GLU A 128 2.46 15.91 -10.97
N HIS A 129 2.65 14.61 -11.22
CA HIS A 129 3.31 14.07 -12.40
C HIS A 129 2.33 13.67 -13.52
N ILE A 130 1.43 14.59 -13.90
CA ILE A 130 0.44 14.33 -14.97
C ILE A 130 1.09 13.93 -16.30
N ILE A 131 2.26 14.49 -16.64
CA ILE A 131 2.99 14.11 -17.86
C ILE A 131 3.46 12.66 -17.78
N SER A 132 3.97 12.22 -16.63
CA SER A 132 4.36 10.82 -16.41
C SER A 132 3.15 9.89 -16.58
N LEU A 133 1.97 10.28 -16.07
CA LEU A 133 0.74 9.51 -16.24
C LEU A 133 0.34 9.40 -17.73
N LEU A 134 0.37 10.51 -18.46
CA LEU A 134 0.04 10.52 -19.90
C LEU A 134 1.03 9.66 -20.71
N VAL A 135 2.33 9.69 -20.38
CA VAL A 135 3.34 8.85 -21.03
C VAL A 135 3.15 7.37 -20.69
N MET A 136 2.89 7.04 -19.42
CA MET A 136 2.60 5.67 -18.98
C MET A 136 1.37 5.10 -19.70
N VAL A 137 0.27 5.84 -19.73
CA VAL A 137 -0.95 5.44 -20.45
C VAL A 137 -0.69 5.34 -21.95
N SER A 138 0.09 6.26 -22.54
CA SER A 138 0.46 6.20 -23.96
C SER A 138 1.22 4.92 -24.29
N ALA A 139 2.21 4.55 -23.48
CA ALA A 139 2.95 3.30 -23.63
C ALA A 139 2.01 2.09 -23.52
N GLY A 140 1.09 2.10 -22.54
CA GLY A 140 0.05 1.09 -22.40
C GLY A 140 -0.84 0.95 -23.65
N VAL A 141 -1.44 2.05 -24.11
CA VAL A 141 -2.32 2.06 -25.29
C VAL A 141 -1.59 1.51 -26.51
N LEU A 142 -0.38 1.98 -26.78
CA LEU A 142 0.39 1.53 -27.94
C LEU A 142 0.77 0.04 -27.83
N ALA A 143 1.18 -0.42 -26.65
CA ALA A 143 1.51 -1.82 -26.41
C ALA A 143 0.30 -2.73 -26.67
N PHE A 144 -0.86 -2.43 -26.06
CA PHE A 144 -2.06 -3.25 -26.21
C PHE A 144 -2.69 -3.17 -27.59
N ARG A 145 -2.59 -2.02 -28.29
CA ARG A 145 -3.01 -1.92 -29.69
C ARG A 145 -2.10 -2.72 -30.62
N SER A 146 -0.80 -2.77 -30.34
CA SER A 146 0.13 -3.63 -31.09
C SER A 146 -0.15 -5.12 -30.86
N LEU A 147 -0.53 -5.51 -29.63
CA LEU A 147 -0.97 -6.87 -29.28
C LEU A 147 -2.26 -7.25 -30.02
N GLY A 148 -3.24 -6.35 -30.08
CA GLY A 148 -4.43 -6.56 -30.92
C GLY A 148 -4.07 -6.72 -32.40
N ALA A 149 -3.19 -5.87 -32.92
CA ALA A 149 -2.77 -5.89 -34.32
C ALA A 149 -2.03 -7.18 -34.72
N ILE A 150 -1.15 -7.72 -33.86
CA ILE A 150 -0.48 -9.01 -34.14
C ILE A 150 -1.48 -10.17 -34.14
N ILE A 151 -2.47 -10.17 -33.24
CA ILE A 151 -3.53 -11.20 -33.23
C ILE A 151 -4.27 -11.17 -34.56
N ALA A 152 -4.69 -9.99 -35.02
CA ALA A 152 -5.36 -9.84 -36.31
C ALA A 152 -4.52 -10.37 -37.49
N SER A 153 -3.20 -10.17 -37.44
CA SER A 153 -2.27 -10.66 -38.46
C SER A 153 -2.19 -12.20 -38.52
N VAL A 154 -2.27 -12.90 -37.39
CA VAL A 154 -2.03 -14.36 -37.34
C VAL A 154 -3.29 -15.22 -37.38
N VAL A 155 -4.43 -14.71 -36.91
CA VAL A 155 -5.70 -15.46 -36.88
C VAL A 155 -6.28 -15.61 -38.27
N ASN A 156 -7.02 -16.69 -38.53
CA ASN A 156 -7.61 -16.98 -39.83
C ASN A 156 -9.08 -16.57 -39.94
N SER A 157 -9.78 -16.33 -38.83
CA SER A 157 -11.19 -15.91 -38.83
C SER A 157 -11.55 -14.92 -37.73
N MET A 158 -12.70 -14.24 -37.86
CA MET A 158 -13.27 -13.39 -36.80
C MET A 158 -13.57 -14.19 -35.52
N ALA A 159 -14.15 -15.38 -35.65
CA ALA A 159 -14.43 -16.25 -34.49
C ALA A 159 -13.15 -16.65 -33.74
N GLU A 160 -12.09 -17.00 -34.49
CA GLU A 160 -10.78 -17.30 -33.91
C GLU A 160 -10.15 -16.09 -33.21
N SER A 161 -10.26 -14.91 -33.83
CA SER A 161 -9.82 -13.63 -33.24
C SER A 161 -10.51 -13.37 -31.91
N GLN A 162 -11.84 -13.55 -31.86
CA GLN A 162 -12.63 -13.38 -30.65
C GLN A 162 -12.20 -14.34 -29.53
N ILE A 163 -11.96 -15.62 -29.84
CA ILE A 163 -11.51 -16.61 -28.86
C ILE A 163 -10.14 -16.21 -28.28
N ILE A 164 -9.17 -15.88 -29.12
CA ILE A 164 -7.82 -15.52 -28.67
C ILE A 164 -7.85 -14.21 -27.87
N ILE A 165 -8.58 -13.21 -28.35
CA ILE A 165 -8.79 -11.95 -27.63
C ILE A 165 -9.39 -12.23 -26.26
N GLN A 166 -10.43 -13.06 -26.16
CA GLN A 166 -11.08 -13.35 -24.88
C GLN A 166 -10.14 -14.07 -23.90
N LEU A 167 -9.38 -15.04 -24.41
CA LEU A 167 -8.37 -15.79 -23.64
C LEU A 167 -7.21 -14.91 -23.15
N MET A 168 -6.89 -13.83 -23.84
CA MET A 168 -5.88 -12.87 -23.39
C MET A 168 -6.46 -11.78 -22.50
N TYR A 169 -7.60 -11.22 -22.88
CA TYR A 169 -8.26 -10.11 -22.21
C TYR A 169 -8.68 -10.47 -20.79
N LEU A 170 -9.37 -11.60 -20.60
CA LEU A 170 -9.95 -11.93 -19.30
C LEU A 170 -8.87 -12.21 -18.23
N PRO A 171 -7.85 -13.06 -18.47
CA PRO A 171 -6.77 -13.23 -17.50
C PRO A 171 -5.99 -11.94 -17.25
N MET A 172 -5.66 -11.17 -18.30
CA MET A 172 -4.96 -9.89 -18.12
C MET A 172 -5.78 -8.87 -17.34
N LEU A 173 -7.11 -8.86 -17.50
CA LEU A 173 -8.00 -8.00 -16.75
C LEU A 173 -8.04 -8.40 -15.27
N MET A 174 -8.28 -9.67 -14.99
CA MET A 174 -8.39 -10.22 -13.63
C MET A 174 -7.07 -10.14 -12.85
N LEU A 175 -5.95 -10.42 -13.50
CA LEU A 175 -4.62 -10.47 -12.88
C LEU A 175 -3.84 -9.14 -12.98
N SER A 176 -4.42 -8.11 -13.59
CA SER A 176 -3.78 -6.79 -13.70
C SER A 176 -3.53 -6.11 -12.34
N GLY A 177 -4.30 -6.45 -11.31
CA GLY A 177 -4.41 -5.66 -10.09
C GLY A 177 -5.53 -4.61 -10.13
N ALA A 178 -6.08 -4.34 -11.31
CA ALA A 178 -7.04 -3.28 -11.53
C ALA A 178 -8.46 -3.65 -11.09
N THR A 179 -8.85 -4.92 -11.30
CA THR A 179 -10.18 -5.45 -10.92
C THR A 179 -10.13 -6.19 -9.59
N VAL A 180 -9.19 -7.11 -9.45
CA VAL A 180 -8.86 -7.78 -8.19
C VAL A 180 -7.53 -7.19 -7.72
N PRO A 181 -7.48 -6.55 -6.53
CA PRO A 181 -6.24 -6.01 -6.00
C PRO A 181 -5.15 -7.09 -5.85
N LEU A 182 -3.91 -6.79 -6.24
CA LEU A 182 -2.81 -7.78 -6.18
C LEU A 182 -2.54 -8.25 -4.74
N ASN A 183 -2.70 -7.38 -3.74
CA ASN A 183 -2.37 -7.67 -2.35
C ASN A 183 -3.33 -8.66 -1.66
N ILE A 184 -4.50 -8.94 -2.25
CA ILE A 184 -5.41 -9.97 -1.74
C ILE A 184 -5.26 -11.30 -2.47
N MET A 185 -4.49 -11.34 -3.56
CA MET A 185 -4.20 -12.56 -4.29
C MET A 185 -3.15 -13.39 -3.52
N PRO A 186 -3.19 -14.73 -3.62
CA PRO A 186 -2.13 -15.57 -3.08
C PRO A 186 -0.80 -15.28 -3.81
N ASP A 187 0.33 -15.42 -3.11
CA ASP A 187 1.67 -15.09 -3.61
C ASP A 187 1.98 -15.68 -4.98
N TRP A 188 1.61 -16.94 -5.22
CA TRP A 188 1.86 -17.61 -6.51
C TRP A 188 1.13 -16.90 -7.67
N LEU A 189 -0.06 -16.35 -7.43
CA LEU A 189 -0.84 -15.66 -8.44
C LEU A 189 -0.29 -14.26 -8.68
N GLN A 190 0.22 -13.59 -7.64
CA GLN A 190 0.96 -12.33 -7.79
C GLN A 190 2.25 -12.55 -8.62
N ILE A 191 2.94 -13.67 -8.40
CA ILE A 191 4.11 -14.06 -9.20
C ILE A 191 3.70 -14.32 -10.65
N VAL A 192 2.54 -14.92 -10.94
CA VAL A 192 2.07 -15.09 -12.33
C VAL A 192 1.70 -13.75 -12.96
N ALA A 193 1.03 -12.86 -12.20
CA ALA A 193 0.57 -11.57 -12.68
C ALA A 193 1.71 -10.70 -13.25
N GLN A 194 2.91 -10.75 -12.65
CA GLN A 194 4.02 -9.92 -13.13
C GLN A 194 4.54 -10.24 -14.54
N PHE A 195 4.17 -11.40 -15.10
CA PHE A 195 4.46 -11.76 -16.48
C PHE A 195 3.49 -11.11 -17.47
N LEU A 196 2.50 -10.35 -16.99
CA LEU A 196 1.45 -9.75 -17.80
C LEU A 196 1.70 -8.26 -18.03
N PRO A 197 1.56 -7.76 -19.28
CA PRO A 197 1.68 -6.33 -19.58
C PRO A 197 0.72 -5.44 -18.76
N SER A 198 -0.46 -5.97 -18.43
CA SER A 198 -1.51 -5.22 -17.72
C SER A 198 -1.12 -4.91 -16.28
N THR A 199 -0.35 -5.79 -15.64
CA THR A 199 0.15 -5.61 -14.28
C THR A 199 1.20 -4.50 -14.22
N HIS A 200 2.08 -4.41 -15.23
CA HIS A 200 3.06 -3.31 -15.32
C HIS A 200 2.40 -1.96 -15.58
N LEU A 201 1.35 -1.94 -16.42
CA LEU A 201 0.53 -0.75 -16.63
C LEU A 201 -0.17 -0.30 -15.35
N TYR A 202 -0.81 -1.23 -14.63
CA TYR A 202 -1.49 -0.96 -13.37
C TYR A 202 -0.53 -0.41 -12.30
N LEU A 203 0.55 -1.15 -12.01
CA LEU A 203 1.54 -0.75 -10.99
C LEU A 203 2.22 0.57 -11.33
N GLY A 204 2.46 0.83 -12.62
CA GLY A 204 3.03 2.07 -13.09
C GLY A 204 2.11 3.27 -12.85
N MET A 205 0.81 3.13 -13.16
CA MET A 205 -0.18 4.17 -12.88
C MET A 205 -0.40 4.38 -11.38
N GLN A 206 -0.46 3.31 -10.58
CA GLN A 206 -0.58 3.40 -9.12
C GLN A 206 0.64 4.08 -8.48
N GLY A 207 1.85 3.78 -8.96
CA GLY A 207 3.06 4.47 -8.52
C GLY A 207 2.99 5.98 -8.77
N ILE A 208 2.52 6.40 -9.95
CA ILE A 208 2.39 7.82 -10.29
C ILE A 208 1.27 8.49 -9.47
N LEU A 209 0.11 7.85 -9.33
CA LEU A 209 -1.08 8.44 -8.71
C LEU A 209 -1.04 8.46 -7.18
N VAL A 210 -0.52 7.41 -6.55
CA VAL A 210 -0.53 7.23 -5.08
C VAL A 210 0.80 7.62 -4.46
N ARG A 211 1.93 7.28 -5.12
CA ARG A 211 3.28 7.50 -4.59
C ARG A 211 3.96 8.74 -5.15
N ASN A 212 3.28 9.46 -6.03
CA ASN A 212 3.84 10.59 -6.74
C ASN A 212 5.17 10.23 -7.44
N GLU A 213 5.23 9.03 -8.01
CA GLU A 213 6.43 8.60 -8.73
C GLU A 213 6.54 9.30 -10.10
N SER A 214 7.77 9.62 -10.48
CA SER A 214 8.10 10.11 -11.81
C SER A 214 8.19 8.98 -12.83
N LEU A 215 8.32 9.35 -14.10
CA LEU A 215 8.59 8.40 -15.18
C LEU A 215 9.89 7.60 -14.95
N ALA A 216 10.92 8.23 -14.38
CA ALA A 216 12.22 7.59 -14.13
C ALA A 216 12.10 6.43 -13.14
N GLN A 217 11.27 6.59 -12.09
CA GLN A 217 11.01 5.54 -11.10
C GLN A 217 10.16 4.39 -11.67
N ASN A 218 9.49 4.60 -12.80
CA ASN A 218 8.68 3.61 -13.50
C ASN A 218 9.28 3.19 -14.86
N LEU A 219 10.58 3.43 -15.07
CA LEU A 219 11.24 3.19 -16.35
C LEU A 219 11.13 1.73 -16.82
N THR A 220 11.16 0.78 -15.88
CA THR A 220 11.02 -0.64 -16.17
C THR A 220 9.65 -0.99 -16.77
N SER A 221 8.56 -0.46 -16.18
CA SER A 221 7.19 -0.68 -16.68
C SER A 221 6.99 0.00 -18.03
N VAL A 222 7.46 1.25 -18.18
CA VAL A 222 7.31 1.99 -19.44
C VAL A 222 8.18 1.38 -20.54
N GLY A 223 9.42 1.03 -20.23
CA GLY A 223 10.35 0.42 -21.18
C GLY A 223 9.84 -0.91 -21.72
N SER A 224 9.30 -1.78 -20.86
CA SER A 224 8.70 -3.06 -21.28
C SER A 224 7.46 -2.87 -22.16
N LEU A 225 6.58 -1.91 -21.83
CA LEU A 225 5.41 -1.56 -22.65
C LEU A 225 5.83 -0.97 -24.01
N VAL A 226 6.79 -0.05 -24.03
CA VAL A 226 7.32 0.55 -25.28
C VAL A 226 7.98 -0.51 -26.15
N LEU A 227 8.80 -1.38 -25.58
CA LEU A 227 9.45 -2.47 -26.32
C LEU A 227 8.40 -3.42 -26.91
N THR A 228 7.35 -3.73 -26.15
CA THR A 228 6.21 -4.52 -26.62
C THR A 228 5.50 -3.84 -27.79
N ALA A 229 5.24 -2.54 -27.69
CA ALA A 229 4.64 -1.75 -28.78
C ALA A 229 5.48 -1.82 -30.06
N ILE A 230 6.81 -1.70 -29.93
CA ILE A 230 7.74 -1.77 -31.06
C ILE A 230 7.73 -3.19 -31.68
N ILE A 231 7.95 -4.23 -30.87
CA ILE A 231 7.99 -5.62 -31.33
C ILE A 231 6.66 -6.01 -31.97
N GLY A 232 5.55 -5.74 -31.30
CA GLY A 232 4.20 -6.05 -31.79
C GLY A 232 3.88 -5.35 -33.10
N THR A 233 4.26 -4.08 -33.24
CA THR A 233 4.06 -3.34 -34.50
C THR A 233 4.90 -3.92 -35.62
N VAL A 234 6.18 -4.18 -35.39
CA VAL A 234 7.09 -4.75 -36.40
C VAL A 234 6.59 -6.12 -36.86
N LEU A 235 6.21 -7.00 -35.93
CA LEU A 235 5.68 -8.31 -36.26
C LEU A 235 4.32 -8.22 -36.97
N SER A 236 3.43 -7.33 -36.53
CA SER A 236 2.13 -7.14 -37.17
C SER A 236 2.26 -6.68 -38.62
N VAL A 237 3.20 -5.77 -38.91
CA VAL A 237 3.51 -5.31 -40.28
C VAL A 237 4.12 -6.44 -41.12
N LYS A 238 5.05 -7.21 -40.57
CA LYS A 238 5.70 -8.33 -41.30
C LYS A 238 4.75 -9.48 -41.60
N LEU A 239 3.84 -9.78 -40.69
CA LEU A 239 2.88 -10.88 -40.80
C LEU A 239 1.52 -10.42 -41.36
N PHE A 240 1.43 -9.17 -41.83
CA PHE A 240 0.17 -8.59 -42.28
C PHE A 240 -0.42 -9.35 -43.47
N ARG A 241 -1.74 -9.48 -43.47
CA ARG A 241 -2.50 -10.19 -44.51
C ARG A 241 -3.56 -9.30 -45.11
N TRP A 242 -3.59 -9.28 -46.45
CA TRP A 242 -4.55 -8.47 -47.21
C TRP A 242 -5.88 -9.19 -47.41
N GLU A 243 -5.85 -10.52 -47.48
CA GLU A 243 -6.97 -11.34 -47.92
C GLU A 243 -7.25 -12.47 -46.90
N LYS A 244 -8.51 -12.91 -46.84
CA LYS A 244 -8.93 -13.97 -45.91
C LYS A 244 -8.39 -15.34 -46.33
N GLU A 245 -8.11 -15.50 -47.62
CA GLU A 245 -7.59 -16.69 -48.26
C GLU A 245 -6.15 -17.02 -47.82
N ASP A 246 -5.36 -16.01 -47.42
CA ASP A 246 -3.94 -16.13 -47.04
C ASP A 246 -3.72 -16.83 -45.69
N LYS A 247 -4.13 -18.08 -45.49
CA LYS A 247 -4.13 -18.71 -44.16
C LYS A 247 -2.73 -19.03 -43.64
N PHE A 248 -2.50 -18.77 -42.34
CA PHE A 248 -1.32 -19.26 -41.64
C PHE A 248 -1.55 -20.65 -41.03
N LYS A 249 -0.47 -21.43 -40.94
CA LYS A 249 -0.43 -22.66 -40.14
C LYS A 249 -0.70 -22.34 -38.66
N PRO A 250 -1.29 -23.26 -37.87
CA PRO A 250 -1.55 -23.02 -36.46
C PRO A 250 -0.33 -22.59 -35.64
N SER A 251 0.88 -23.02 -36.02
CA SER A 251 2.14 -22.64 -35.37
C SER A 251 2.49 -21.14 -35.49
N ALA A 252 1.96 -20.42 -36.49
CA ALA A 252 2.21 -18.99 -36.61
C ALA A 252 1.61 -18.18 -35.43
N LYS A 253 0.64 -18.74 -34.71
CA LYS A 253 0.05 -18.10 -33.53
C LYS A 253 1.04 -17.94 -32.38
N PHE A 254 2.11 -18.74 -32.34
CA PHE A 254 3.19 -18.58 -31.36
C PHE A 254 3.93 -17.24 -31.51
N TRP A 255 3.83 -16.54 -32.65
CA TRP A 255 4.35 -15.18 -32.80
C TRP A 255 3.69 -14.18 -31.84
N VAL A 256 2.45 -14.44 -31.39
CA VAL A 256 1.78 -13.62 -30.36
C VAL A 256 2.54 -13.70 -29.03
N LEU A 257 3.08 -14.88 -28.68
CA LEU A 257 3.92 -15.03 -27.48
C LEU A 257 5.24 -14.26 -27.60
N GLY A 258 5.77 -14.10 -28.81
CA GLY A 258 6.98 -13.31 -29.06
C GLY A 258 6.84 -11.85 -28.63
N VAL A 259 5.62 -11.29 -28.71
CA VAL A 259 5.34 -9.92 -28.26
C VAL A 259 5.34 -9.81 -26.73
N LEU A 260 5.15 -10.92 -26.00
CA LEU A 260 5.21 -10.98 -24.54
C LEU A 260 6.63 -11.19 -23.99
N ALA A 261 7.64 -11.37 -24.85
CA ALA A 261 9.03 -11.62 -24.44
C ALA A 261 9.59 -10.59 -23.42
N PRO A 262 9.34 -9.27 -23.55
CA PRO A 262 9.79 -8.30 -22.54
C PRO A 262 9.25 -8.62 -21.14
N PHE A 263 8.01 -9.08 -21.03
CA PHE A 263 7.39 -9.41 -19.75
C PHE A 263 7.80 -10.77 -19.21
N ILE A 264 8.21 -11.70 -20.08
CA ILE A 264 8.83 -12.96 -19.63
C ILE A 264 10.16 -12.68 -18.95
N VAL A 265 11.03 -11.89 -19.59
CA VAL A 265 12.32 -11.49 -19.01
C VAL A 265 12.12 -10.74 -17.70
N MET A 266 11.23 -9.75 -17.71
CA MET A 266 10.90 -8.98 -16.51
C MET A 266 10.31 -9.85 -15.41
N GLY A 267 9.42 -10.78 -15.76
CA GLY A 267 8.78 -11.64 -14.79
C GLY A 267 9.73 -12.64 -14.15
N VAL A 268 10.69 -13.19 -14.89
CA VAL A 268 11.74 -14.05 -14.31
C VAL A 268 12.59 -13.24 -13.32
N TRP A 269 13.03 -12.04 -13.71
CA TRP A 269 13.85 -11.19 -12.85
C TRP A 269 13.10 -10.73 -11.57
N GLN A 270 11.83 -10.35 -11.71
CA GLN A 270 10.99 -9.94 -10.57
C GLN A 270 10.62 -11.12 -9.66
N SER A 271 10.43 -12.32 -10.23
CA SER A 271 10.18 -13.55 -9.46
C SER A 271 11.35 -13.88 -8.54
N GLN A 272 12.58 -13.72 -9.03
CA GLN A 272 13.79 -14.00 -8.26
C GLN A 272 14.01 -12.95 -7.16
N SER A 273 13.76 -11.68 -7.46
CA SER A 273 13.97 -10.58 -6.49
C SER A 273 12.83 -10.40 -5.49
N ARG A 274 11.66 -11.03 -5.68
CA ARG A 274 10.41 -10.78 -4.94
C ARG A 274 10.00 -9.30 -4.85
N SER A 275 10.55 -8.46 -5.73
CA SER A 275 10.37 -7.00 -5.69
C SER A 275 8.92 -6.56 -5.89
N ASN A 276 8.14 -7.32 -6.66
CA ASN A 276 6.72 -7.02 -6.88
C ASN A 276 5.82 -7.28 -5.68
N LEU A 277 6.08 -8.34 -4.91
CA LEU A 277 5.32 -8.62 -3.69
C LEU A 277 5.46 -7.43 -2.73
N LYS A 278 6.71 -6.95 -2.55
CA LYS A 278 7.02 -5.77 -1.75
C LYS A 278 6.34 -4.51 -2.28
N LYS A 279 6.46 -4.22 -3.58
CA LYS A 279 5.82 -3.04 -4.21
C LYS A 279 4.30 -3.06 -4.03
N THR A 280 3.69 -4.23 -4.14
CA THR A 280 2.24 -4.44 -3.98
C THR A 280 1.80 -4.16 -2.54
N GLU A 281 2.52 -4.69 -1.55
CA GLU A 281 2.19 -4.46 -0.14
C GLU A 281 2.34 -2.98 0.25
N ILE A 282 3.44 -2.34 -0.18
CA ILE A 282 3.68 -0.91 0.04
C ILE A 282 2.54 -0.06 -0.52
N LEU A 283 2.15 -0.31 -1.78
CA LEU A 283 1.06 0.42 -2.43
C LEU A 283 -0.27 0.22 -1.70
N ALA A 284 -0.59 -1.02 -1.31
CA ALA A 284 -1.81 -1.32 -0.55
C ALA A 284 -1.84 -0.57 0.79
N ARG A 285 -0.71 -0.52 1.50
CA ARG A 285 -0.58 0.19 2.78
C ARG A 285 -0.76 1.70 2.60
N GLN A 286 -0.12 2.29 1.59
CA GLN A 286 -0.28 3.71 1.28
C GLN A 286 -1.71 4.08 0.91
N MET A 287 -2.41 3.25 0.12
CA MET A 287 -3.83 3.48 -0.18
C MET A 287 -4.67 3.51 1.11
N ARG A 288 -4.43 2.60 2.07
CA ARG A 288 -5.17 2.63 3.36
C ARG A 288 -4.91 3.90 4.17
N ARG A 289 -3.68 4.45 4.12
CA ARG A 289 -3.34 5.72 4.80
C ARG A 289 -4.02 6.96 4.20
N THR A 290 -4.59 6.86 3.01
CA THR A 290 -5.35 7.95 2.39
C THR A 290 -6.81 8.05 2.82
N GLN A 291 -7.29 7.12 3.66
CA GLN A 291 -8.65 7.18 4.21
C GLN A 291 -8.80 8.44 5.09
N ASN A 292 -9.90 9.15 4.88
CA ASN A 292 -10.33 10.26 5.70
C ASN A 292 -11.14 9.73 6.87
N TRP A 293 -10.74 10.07 8.09
CA TRP A 293 -11.42 9.65 9.31
C TRP A 293 -11.97 10.85 10.06
N LEU A 294 -13.12 10.67 10.70
CA LEU A 294 -13.65 11.58 11.70
C LEU A 294 -13.84 10.79 13.00
N ILE A 295 -12.92 10.97 13.95
CA ILE A 295 -13.08 10.43 15.30
C ILE A 295 -14.02 11.38 16.04
N ARG A 296 -15.14 10.88 16.59
CA ARG A 296 -16.22 11.68 17.16
C ARG A 296 -16.33 11.49 18.66
N ASP A 297 -16.69 12.57 19.33
CA ASP A 297 -17.16 12.58 20.72
C ASP A 297 -16.19 11.93 21.73
N ALA A 298 -14.89 12.12 21.50
CA ALA A 298 -13.84 11.57 22.35
C ALA A 298 -13.32 12.59 23.37
N ARG A 299 -12.79 12.06 24.50
CA ARG A 299 -11.80 12.80 25.28
C ARG A 299 -10.46 12.76 24.55
N ILE A 300 -9.79 13.89 24.38
CA ILE A 300 -8.49 13.97 23.73
C ILE A 300 -7.44 14.40 24.75
N PHE A 301 -6.49 13.53 25.04
CA PHE A 301 -5.22 13.92 25.64
C PHE A 301 -4.32 14.46 24.53
N VAL A 302 -4.01 15.76 24.55
CA VAL A 302 -3.27 16.41 23.46
C VAL A 302 -1.82 15.95 23.40
N GLY A 303 -1.24 15.52 24.53
CA GLY A 303 0.14 15.02 24.63
C GLY A 303 1.07 15.93 25.41
N ASP A 304 0.80 17.24 25.45
CA ASP A 304 1.54 18.24 26.24
C ASP A 304 0.93 18.48 27.63
N GLY A 305 0.01 17.61 28.05
CA GLY A 305 -0.72 17.73 29.30
C GLY A 305 -2.07 18.44 29.20
N ARG A 306 -2.42 19.03 28.04
CA ARG A 306 -3.78 19.55 27.80
C ARG A 306 -4.76 18.40 27.53
N VAL A 307 -6.01 18.61 27.94
CA VAL A 307 -7.11 17.64 27.80
C VAL A 307 -8.31 18.38 27.21
N LEU A 308 -8.93 17.79 26.19
CA LEU A 308 -10.18 18.25 25.61
C LEU A 308 -11.24 17.19 25.93
N GLU A 309 -12.27 17.53 26.70
CA GLU A 309 -13.20 16.52 27.25
C GLU A 309 -14.23 15.99 26.24
N SER A 310 -14.58 16.77 25.22
CA SER A 310 -15.58 16.40 24.22
C SER A 310 -15.27 17.05 22.89
N SER A 311 -14.48 16.33 22.09
CA SER A 311 -13.97 16.83 20.83
C SER A 311 -13.95 15.75 19.75
N SER A 312 -13.90 16.21 18.50
CA SER A 312 -13.78 15.37 17.31
C SER A 312 -12.52 15.70 16.53
N ILE A 313 -11.91 14.71 15.88
CA ILE A 313 -10.66 14.85 15.12
C ILE A 313 -10.92 14.48 13.67
N LEU A 314 -10.67 15.41 12.74
CA LEU A 314 -10.67 15.14 11.31
C LEU A 314 -9.26 14.80 10.84
N ILE A 315 -9.15 13.69 10.13
CA ILE A 315 -7.92 13.14 9.60
C ILE A 315 -8.07 12.99 8.10
N ARG A 316 -7.07 13.44 7.35
CA ARG A 316 -6.99 13.26 5.88
C ARG A 316 -5.56 12.93 5.49
N ASN A 317 -5.39 11.95 4.58
CA ASN A 317 -4.08 11.54 4.06
C ASN A 317 -3.03 11.31 5.16
N GLY A 318 -3.42 10.60 6.22
CA GLY A 318 -2.51 10.27 7.32
C GLY A 318 -2.14 11.41 8.26
N ARG A 319 -2.80 12.57 8.17
CA ARG A 319 -2.53 13.74 9.03
C ARG A 319 -3.78 14.27 9.70
N ILE A 320 -3.60 14.83 10.89
CA ILE A 320 -4.64 15.56 11.60
C ILE A 320 -4.82 16.91 10.90
N VAL A 321 -6.03 17.19 10.44
CA VAL A 321 -6.37 18.43 9.72
C VAL A 321 -6.99 19.43 10.68
N GLU A 322 -7.93 18.99 11.51
CA GLU A 322 -8.73 19.88 12.35
C GLU A 322 -9.23 19.13 13.58
N ILE A 323 -9.39 19.87 14.69
CA ILE A 323 -9.99 19.39 15.93
C ILE A 323 -11.21 20.28 16.21
N PHE A 324 -12.38 19.66 16.33
CA PHE A 324 -13.64 20.34 16.62
C PHE A 324 -13.96 20.15 18.10
N GLU A 325 -14.08 21.25 18.84
CA GLU A 325 -14.56 21.22 20.22
C GLU A 325 -16.09 21.32 20.27
N GLY A 326 -16.70 20.54 21.15
CA GLY A 326 -18.16 20.50 21.30
C GLY A 326 -18.84 19.59 20.28
N LYS A 327 -19.93 20.07 19.64
CA LYS A 327 -20.78 19.23 18.79
C LYS A 327 -20.02 18.76 17.55
N SER A 328 -19.87 17.44 17.42
CA SER A 328 -19.23 16.79 16.28
C SER A 328 -19.92 17.12 14.94
N PRO A 329 -19.17 17.50 13.89
CA PRO A 329 -19.73 17.73 12.55
C PRO A 329 -20.21 16.42 11.91
N ASP A 330 -21.01 16.53 10.84
CA ASP A 330 -21.48 15.36 10.10
C ASP A 330 -20.37 14.81 9.20
N ALA A 331 -20.03 13.53 9.37
CA ALA A 331 -18.96 12.85 8.64
C ALA A 331 -19.17 12.88 7.11
N LYS A 332 -20.43 12.82 6.65
CA LYS A 332 -20.74 12.87 5.21
C LYS A 332 -20.37 14.22 4.58
N SER A 333 -20.64 15.33 5.27
CA SER A 333 -20.25 16.67 4.82
C SER A 333 -18.73 16.84 4.68
N LEU A 334 -17.95 16.09 5.48
CA LEU A 334 -16.50 16.12 5.47
C LEU A 334 -15.86 15.08 4.53
N ASN A 335 -16.68 14.25 3.88
CA ASN A 335 -16.25 13.06 3.15
C ASN A 335 -15.27 12.22 3.97
N ALA A 336 -15.68 11.86 5.20
CA ALA A 336 -14.88 11.06 6.12
C ALA A 336 -15.69 9.87 6.66
N GLU A 337 -15.00 8.81 7.03
CA GLU A 337 -15.56 7.68 7.76
C GLU A 337 -15.60 8.02 9.26
N ALA A 338 -16.76 7.83 9.89
CA ALA A 338 -16.96 8.17 11.29
C ALA A 338 -16.50 7.03 12.21
N ILE A 339 -15.76 7.38 13.25
CA ILE A 339 -15.43 6.50 14.37
C ILE A 339 -16.08 7.10 15.61
N ASP A 340 -17.03 6.40 16.21
CA ASP A 340 -17.62 6.81 17.50
C ASP A 340 -16.68 6.42 18.64
N ALA A 341 -16.11 7.42 19.30
CA ALA A 341 -15.20 7.26 20.43
C ALA A 341 -15.81 7.81 21.74
N SER A 342 -17.15 7.84 21.82
CA SER A 342 -17.89 8.19 23.04
C SER A 342 -17.43 7.37 24.24
N GLY A 343 -17.10 8.05 25.35
CA GLY A 343 -16.61 7.44 26.58
C GLY A 343 -15.17 6.91 26.52
N LYS A 344 -14.48 7.10 25.39
CA LYS A 344 -13.09 6.68 25.18
C LYS A 344 -12.15 7.87 25.22
N THR A 345 -10.86 7.58 25.37
CA THR A 345 -9.82 8.60 25.34
C THR A 345 -8.91 8.38 24.13
N VAL A 346 -8.72 9.43 23.34
CA VAL A 346 -7.73 9.52 22.27
C VAL A 346 -6.43 10.11 22.83
N LEU A 347 -5.30 9.50 22.52
CA LEU A 347 -3.97 10.00 22.84
C LEU A 347 -3.04 9.83 21.64
N PRO A 348 -1.92 10.59 21.57
CA PRO A 348 -0.85 10.26 20.65
C PRO A 348 -0.37 8.83 20.93
N GLY A 349 0.14 8.16 19.89
CA GLY A 349 0.83 6.89 20.06
C GLY A 349 1.90 6.95 21.15
N LEU A 350 1.95 5.92 22.00
CA LEU A 350 2.94 5.83 23.06
C LEU A 350 4.32 5.55 22.45
N ILE A 351 5.37 6.05 23.10
CA ILE A 351 6.74 5.94 22.62
C ILE A 351 7.63 5.40 23.74
N ASP A 352 8.34 4.31 23.43
CA ASP A 352 9.37 3.76 24.32
C ASP A 352 10.75 4.26 23.89
N SER A 353 11.35 5.15 24.67
CA SER A 353 12.58 5.83 24.26
C SER A 353 13.85 5.04 24.57
N GLY A 354 13.72 3.85 25.17
CA GLY A 354 14.86 3.04 25.57
C GLY A 354 14.55 1.56 25.59
N VAL A 355 14.76 0.92 24.45
CA VAL A 355 14.57 -0.52 24.27
C VAL A 355 15.86 -1.15 23.79
N GLN A 356 15.99 -2.45 24.02
CA GLN A 356 17.08 -3.23 23.46
C GLN A 356 16.47 -4.30 22.56
N LEU A 357 16.29 -3.97 21.28
CA LEU A 357 15.93 -4.97 20.29
C LEU A 357 17.08 -5.96 20.20
N MET A 358 16.77 -7.22 20.47
CA MET A 358 17.74 -8.26 20.83
C MET A 358 18.62 -7.96 22.06
N LEU A 359 18.43 -8.75 23.11
CA LEU A 359 19.55 -9.11 23.97
C LEU A 359 20.12 -10.49 23.65
N PRO A 360 21.45 -10.63 23.69
CA PRO A 360 22.13 -11.91 23.65
C PRO A 360 21.80 -12.71 24.91
N GLY A 361 21.17 -13.87 24.71
CA GLY A 361 20.75 -14.79 25.77
C GLY A 361 19.80 -15.88 25.28
N THR A 362 19.16 -15.68 24.11
CA THR A 362 18.29 -16.66 23.44
C THR A 362 18.79 -17.07 22.04
N GLY A 363 19.92 -16.52 21.59
CA GLY A 363 20.56 -16.90 20.34
C GLY A 363 21.86 -17.66 20.57
N THR A 364 21.94 -18.87 20.02
CA THR A 364 23.24 -19.49 19.77
C THR A 364 23.98 -18.67 18.69
N PRO A 365 25.34 -18.69 18.67
CA PRO A 365 26.15 -18.03 17.64
C PRO A 365 25.78 -18.43 16.19
N ASP A 366 25.05 -19.54 16.02
CA ASP A 366 24.57 -20.08 14.74
C ASP A 366 23.21 -19.51 14.28
N MET A 367 22.63 -18.51 14.95
CA MET A 367 21.39 -17.89 14.47
C MET A 367 21.63 -17.19 13.12
N GLN A 368 21.12 -17.82 12.05
CA GLN A 368 21.07 -17.24 10.71
C GLN A 368 20.41 -15.84 10.74
N GLN A 369 21.01 -14.89 10.03
CA GLN A 369 20.59 -13.49 9.90
C GLN A 369 19.08 -13.32 9.60
N ASP A 370 18.48 -14.25 8.88
CA ASP A 370 17.04 -14.23 8.56
C ASP A 370 16.14 -14.46 9.79
N ARG A 371 16.52 -15.34 10.71
CA ARG A 371 15.74 -15.56 11.95
C ARG A 371 15.79 -14.33 12.85
N LEU A 372 16.93 -13.65 12.84
CA LEU A 372 17.17 -12.43 13.59
C LEU A 372 16.30 -11.27 13.08
N ILE A 373 16.25 -11.08 11.76
CA ILE A 373 15.35 -10.10 11.12
C ILE A 373 13.90 -10.37 11.53
N LYS A 374 13.43 -11.61 11.37
CA LYS A 374 12.06 -12.00 11.70
C LYS A 374 11.70 -11.78 13.17
N ALA A 375 12.65 -12.00 14.09
CA ALA A 375 12.45 -11.74 15.50
C ALA A 375 12.18 -10.25 15.77
N MET A 376 13.05 -9.37 15.26
CA MET A 376 12.89 -7.91 15.40
C MET A 376 11.59 -7.41 14.76
N GLU A 377 11.24 -7.92 13.57
CA GLU A 377 9.99 -7.59 12.90
C GLU A 377 8.77 -7.92 13.78
N ARG A 378 8.78 -9.10 14.43
CA ARG A 378 7.73 -9.51 15.37
C ARG A 378 7.73 -8.65 16.65
N GLU A 379 8.89 -8.26 17.16
CA GLU A 379 9.01 -7.37 18.34
C GLU A 379 8.41 -6.00 18.06
N LEU A 380 8.66 -5.44 16.87
CA LEU A 380 8.09 -4.16 16.43
C LEU A 380 6.57 -4.27 16.20
N ALA A 381 6.09 -5.41 15.71
CA ALA A 381 4.66 -5.70 15.64
C ALA A 381 4.03 -5.79 17.04
N ALA A 382 4.72 -6.39 18.01
CA ALA A 382 4.29 -6.47 19.41
C ALA A 382 4.14 -5.10 20.08
N TYR A 383 5.06 -4.17 19.83
CA TYR A 383 4.92 -2.78 20.28
C TYR A 383 3.66 -2.14 19.70
N LEU A 384 3.47 -2.24 18.38
CA LEU A 384 2.32 -1.64 17.72
C LEU A 384 0.98 -2.26 18.20
N TYR A 385 0.97 -3.56 18.49
CA TYR A 385 -0.17 -4.26 19.10
C TYR A 385 -0.56 -3.68 20.46
N CYS A 386 0.42 -3.24 21.24
CA CYS A 386 0.22 -2.60 22.55
C CYS A 386 -0.08 -1.09 22.44
N GLY A 387 -0.13 -0.52 21.23
CA GLY A 387 -0.27 0.91 21.05
C GLY A 387 1.04 1.69 21.23
N VAL A 388 2.18 1.02 21.34
CA VAL A 388 3.48 1.68 21.29
C VAL A 388 3.86 1.85 19.83
N THR A 389 3.78 3.08 19.33
CA THR A 389 3.88 3.37 17.89
C THR A 389 5.29 3.72 17.44
N ALA A 390 6.18 4.05 18.37
CA ALA A 390 7.58 4.30 18.07
C ALA A 390 8.46 3.82 19.22
N VAL A 391 9.66 3.37 18.88
CA VAL A 391 10.66 2.92 19.84
C VAL A 391 12.03 3.48 19.47
N ARG A 392 12.86 3.76 20.48
CA ARG A 392 14.28 3.99 20.27
C ARG A 392 15.08 2.81 20.80
N SER A 393 15.81 2.18 19.89
CA SER A 393 16.72 1.08 20.21
C SER A 393 18.17 1.56 20.24
N ALA A 394 18.95 0.98 21.14
CA ALA A 394 20.40 1.01 21.01
C ALA A 394 20.83 0.39 19.66
N PRO A 395 21.99 0.80 19.11
CA PRO A 395 22.57 0.17 17.93
C PRO A 395 22.70 -1.34 18.12
N ASP A 396 22.30 -2.12 17.11
CA ASP A 396 22.43 -3.56 17.16
C ASP A 396 23.85 -4.00 16.73
N PRO A 397 24.48 -4.98 17.43
CA PRO A 397 25.84 -5.40 17.11
C PRO A 397 26.02 -5.98 15.70
N LEU A 398 24.94 -6.42 15.05
CA LEU A 398 24.96 -7.11 13.76
C LEU A 398 24.62 -6.20 12.57
N GLY A 399 24.28 -4.93 12.81
CA GLY A 399 23.97 -3.93 11.77
C GLY A 399 22.70 -4.21 10.96
N VAL A 400 21.74 -4.95 11.51
CA VAL A 400 20.48 -5.34 10.86
C VAL A 400 19.41 -4.26 10.99
N ALA A 401 19.43 -3.47 12.07
CA ALA A 401 18.39 -2.52 12.39
C ALA A 401 18.15 -1.43 11.31
N PRO A 402 19.19 -0.86 10.63
CA PRO A 402 18.97 0.11 9.56
C PRO A 402 18.15 -0.44 8.38
N GLY A 403 18.33 -1.72 8.04
CA GLY A 403 17.56 -2.37 6.98
C GLY A 403 16.08 -2.53 7.36
N ILE A 404 15.80 -2.83 8.62
CA ILE A 404 14.42 -2.92 9.16
C ILE A 404 13.78 -1.53 9.23
N GLN A 405 14.53 -0.52 9.68
CA GLN A 405 14.09 0.87 9.70
C GLN A 405 13.66 1.32 8.30
N ALA A 406 14.48 1.09 7.27
CA ALA A 406 14.14 1.45 5.89
C ALA A 406 12.86 0.74 5.38
N ARG A 407 12.62 -0.51 5.82
CA ARG A 407 11.41 -1.28 5.46
C ARG A 407 10.17 -0.79 6.20
N LEU A 408 10.29 -0.33 7.45
CA LEU A 408 9.21 0.35 8.17
C LEU A 408 8.86 1.70 7.53
N GLU A 409 9.88 2.50 7.19
CA GLU A 409 9.72 3.82 6.59
C GLU A 409 9.08 3.75 5.20
N SER A 410 9.52 2.80 4.36
CA SER A 410 8.92 2.55 3.04
C SER A 410 7.49 2.04 3.11
N GLY A 411 7.08 1.49 4.27
CA GLY A 411 5.82 0.81 4.46
C GLY A 411 5.80 -0.61 3.89
N GLU A 412 6.96 -1.24 3.69
CA GLU A 412 7.07 -2.68 3.43
C GLU A 412 6.69 -3.48 4.68
N LEU A 413 7.18 -3.07 5.85
CA LEU A 413 6.87 -3.69 7.14
C LEU A 413 5.81 -2.87 7.90
N LEU A 414 4.91 -3.56 8.61
CA LEU A 414 4.04 -2.95 9.61
C LEU A 414 4.55 -3.27 11.01
N GLY A 415 4.88 -2.23 11.77
CA GLY A 415 5.37 -2.30 13.14
C GLY A 415 5.60 -0.91 13.70
N ALA A 416 5.97 -0.82 14.97
CA ALA A 416 6.36 0.44 15.59
C ALA A 416 7.54 1.07 14.82
N GLU A 417 7.56 2.40 14.73
CA GLU A 417 8.69 3.10 14.12
C GLU A 417 9.97 2.86 14.92
N LEU A 418 11.07 2.64 14.21
CA LEU A 418 12.37 2.39 14.82
C LEU A 418 13.26 3.62 14.66
N SER A 419 13.66 4.21 15.79
CA SER A 419 14.74 5.18 15.86
C SER A 419 15.99 4.52 16.43
N LEU A 420 17.14 4.76 15.81
CA LEU A 420 18.44 4.28 16.31
C LEU A 420 19.16 5.43 17.00
N GLY A 421 19.71 5.17 18.19
CA GLY A 421 20.47 6.19 18.92
C GLY A 421 20.82 5.79 20.34
N SER A 422 21.41 6.72 21.08
CA SER A 422 21.68 6.52 22.51
C SER A 422 20.37 6.44 23.30
N ILE A 423 20.25 5.40 24.11
CA ILE A 423 19.15 5.24 25.05
C ILE A 423 19.31 6.29 26.17
N PRO A 424 18.25 7.00 26.58
CA PRO A 424 18.29 7.91 27.72
C PRO A 424 18.78 7.20 28.98
N SER A 425 19.59 7.87 29.82
CA SER A 425 20.10 7.34 31.10
C SER A 425 19.04 7.27 32.22
N ALA A 426 17.78 7.13 31.84
CA ALA A 426 16.63 7.02 32.73
C ALA A 426 16.63 5.67 33.45
N PRO A 427 16.39 5.61 34.78
CA PRO A 427 16.20 4.34 35.46
C PRO A 427 14.87 3.72 35.04
N SER A 428 14.92 2.49 34.55
CA SER A 428 13.73 1.65 34.25
C SER A 428 13.25 1.00 35.55
N LEU A 429 12.05 1.38 36.02
CA LEU A 429 11.48 0.78 37.21
C LEU A 429 11.07 -0.68 36.98
N VAL A 430 10.61 -1.03 35.76
CA VAL A 430 10.24 -2.40 35.40
C VAL A 430 11.46 -3.31 35.33
N ALA A 431 12.59 -2.81 34.83
CA ALA A 431 13.86 -3.54 34.91
C ALA A 431 14.36 -3.65 36.35
N GLY A 432 14.15 -2.60 37.17
CA GLY A 432 14.43 -2.63 38.60
C GLY A 432 13.58 -3.64 39.38
N GLU A 433 12.28 -3.75 39.08
CA GLU A 433 11.39 -4.77 39.65
C GLU A 433 11.93 -6.16 39.34
N LEU A 434 12.29 -6.37 38.07
CA LEU A 434 12.81 -7.65 37.61
C LEU A 434 14.18 -7.98 38.24
N ALA A 435 15.06 -7.00 38.40
CA ALA A 435 16.34 -7.15 39.08
C ALA A 435 16.16 -7.50 40.57
N ALA A 436 15.09 -7.00 41.19
CA ALA A 436 14.65 -7.39 42.53
C ALA A 436 13.91 -8.75 42.56
N GLY A 437 13.86 -9.50 41.46
CA GLY A 437 13.21 -10.80 41.38
C GLY A 437 11.67 -10.76 41.32
N ARG A 438 11.06 -9.57 41.20
CA ARG A 438 9.61 -9.43 41.03
C ARG A 438 9.23 -9.67 39.57
N THR A 439 8.24 -10.52 39.35
CA THR A 439 7.83 -10.98 38.00
C THR A 439 6.35 -10.72 37.73
N ASP A 440 5.78 -9.70 38.36
CA ASP A 440 4.37 -9.36 38.24
C ASP A 440 3.93 -9.04 36.80
N ILE A 441 4.86 -8.59 35.95
CA ILE A 441 4.64 -8.41 34.52
C ILE A 441 4.14 -9.70 33.84
N LEU A 442 4.55 -10.89 34.30
CA LEU A 442 4.10 -12.18 33.74
C LEU A 442 2.63 -12.50 33.99
N LYS A 443 1.99 -11.80 34.94
CA LYS A 443 0.55 -11.92 35.21
C LYS A 443 -0.28 -11.01 34.31
N ASP A 444 0.35 -10.10 33.58
CA ASP A 444 -0.33 -9.12 32.75
C ASP A 444 -1.08 -9.80 31.58
N THR A 445 -2.34 -9.42 31.41
CA THR A 445 -3.19 -9.90 30.33
C THR A 445 -2.68 -9.47 28.96
N LEU A 446 -2.09 -8.27 28.85
CA LEU A 446 -1.56 -7.77 27.58
C LEU A 446 -0.36 -8.60 27.12
N LEU A 447 0.46 -9.04 28.07
CA LEU A 447 1.59 -9.93 27.81
C LEU A 447 1.13 -11.27 27.25
N GLN A 448 0.06 -11.84 27.82
CA GLN A 448 -0.49 -13.13 27.35
C GLN A 448 -1.06 -13.06 25.92
N GLN A 449 -1.49 -11.88 25.46
CA GLN A 449 -1.95 -11.66 24.09
C GLN A 449 -0.79 -11.57 23.08
N VAL A 450 0.36 -11.04 23.51
CA VAL A 450 1.51 -10.76 22.65
C VAL A 450 2.51 -11.92 22.60
N VAL A 451 2.70 -12.61 23.73
CA VAL A 451 3.69 -13.68 23.86
C VAL A 451 3.04 -15.03 23.56
N ARG A 452 3.70 -15.83 22.70
CA ARG A 452 3.23 -17.16 22.35
C ARG A 452 3.09 -18.05 23.59
N PRO A 453 2.09 -18.95 23.66
CA PRO A 453 1.89 -19.85 24.80
C PRO A 453 3.12 -20.69 25.17
N GLN A 454 3.88 -21.16 24.17
CA GLN A 454 5.12 -21.91 24.42
C GLN A 454 6.23 -21.04 25.02
N SER A 455 6.38 -19.81 24.53
CA SER A 455 7.33 -18.85 25.08
C SER A 455 6.95 -18.44 26.49
N MET A 456 5.65 -18.34 26.79
CA MET A 456 5.15 -18.07 28.14
C MET A 456 5.57 -19.11 29.17
N GLU A 457 5.55 -20.38 28.80
CA GLU A 457 6.00 -21.46 29.69
C GLU A 457 7.49 -21.35 30.01
N ILE A 458 8.32 -20.98 29.02
CA ILE A 458 9.75 -20.74 29.21
C ILE A 458 9.98 -19.57 30.19
N LEU A 459 9.25 -18.45 30.00
CA LEU A 459 9.35 -17.30 30.89
C LEU A 459 8.93 -17.65 32.33
N ARG A 460 7.87 -18.44 32.51
CA ARG A 460 7.44 -18.90 33.83
C ARG A 460 8.48 -19.77 34.53
N ARG A 461 9.13 -20.68 33.81
CA ARG A 461 10.23 -21.50 34.35
C ARG A 461 11.44 -20.66 34.75
N MET A 462 11.82 -19.69 33.92
CA MET A 462 12.90 -18.75 34.23
C MET A 462 12.58 -17.85 35.45
N ALA A 463 11.31 -17.53 35.66
CA ALA A 463 10.87 -16.75 36.82
C ALA A 463 10.92 -17.57 38.13
N GLN A 464 10.61 -18.87 38.08
CA GLN A 464 10.61 -19.76 39.25
C GLN A 464 11.98 -19.89 39.93
N SER A 465 13.07 -19.66 39.19
CA SER A 465 14.44 -19.73 39.75
C SER A 465 14.88 -18.44 40.44
N ARG A 466 14.01 -17.41 40.57
CA ARG A 466 14.33 -16.13 41.20
C ARG A 466 13.63 -15.99 42.55
N THR A 467 14.37 -15.52 43.55
CA THR A 467 13.83 -15.13 44.86
C THR A 467 13.49 -13.63 44.87
N PRO A 468 12.22 -13.24 45.08
CA PRO A 468 11.84 -11.83 45.07
C PRO A 468 12.29 -11.12 46.35
N ASN A 469 12.96 -9.98 46.20
CA ASN A 469 13.23 -9.03 47.27
C ASN A 469 12.13 -7.96 47.28
N THR A 470 11.11 -8.16 48.11
CA THR A 470 9.95 -7.26 48.24
C THR A 470 10.29 -5.93 48.94
N GLU A 471 11.42 -5.85 49.66
CA GLU A 471 11.83 -4.64 50.39
C GLU A 471 12.64 -3.66 49.52
N ALA A 472 13.06 -4.07 48.33
CA ALA A 472 13.81 -3.22 47.40
C ALA A 472 12.97 -2.00 46.96
N LYS A 473 13.28 -0.84 47.54
CA LYS A 473 12.73 0.46 47.13
C LYS A 473 13.29 0.83 45.76
N LEU A 474 12.39 1.03 44.80
CA LEU A 474 12.72 1.58 43.49
C LEU A 474 12.47 3.09 43.55
N PRO A 475 13.51 3.94 43.53
CA PRO A 475 13.32 5.38 43.62
C PRO A 475 12.59 5.90 42.38
N ALA A 476 11.63 6.81 42.60
CA ALA A 476 10.96 7.49 41.50
C ALA A 476 12.00 8.21 40.63
N PRO A 477 11.90 8.14 39.30
CA PRO A 477 12.82 8.82 38.42
C PRO A 477 12.67 10.35 38.52
N ALA A 478 13.75 11.10 38.25
CA ALA A 478 13.74 12.56 38.27
C ALA A 478 13.02 13.12 37.02
N PHE A 479 11.82 13.69 37.21
CA PHE A 479 11.00 14.24 36.14
C PHE A 479 11.39 15.68 35.73
N PRO A 480 11.20 16.08 34.45
CA PRO A 480 10.64 15.31 33.32
C PRO A 480 11.69 14.47 32.57
N LEU A 481 11.37 13.20 32.27
CA LEU A 481 12.18 12.30 31.46
C LEU A 481 11.31 11.48 30.49
N PRO A 482 11.83 11.02 29.34
CA PRO A 482 11.14 10.04 28.51
C PRO A 482 11.20 8.63 29.14
N PRO A 483 10.17 7.79 28.98
CA PRO A 483 10.21 6.41 29.50
C PRO A 483 11.19 5.55 28.70
N ALA A 484 11.83 4.63 29.41
CA ALA A 484 12.71 3.62 28.86
C ALA A 484 12.42 2.31 29.58
N SER A 485 11.74 1.36 28.93
CA SER A 485 11.39 0.09 29.59
C SER A 485 12.60 -0.84 29.73
N LEU A 486 13.62 -0.69 28.88
CA LEU A 486 14.70 -1.66 28.67
C LEU A 486 14.18 -3.05 28.29
N SER A 487 13.02 -3.09 27.61
CA SER A 487 12.50 -4.31 26.98
C SER A 487 13.56 -4.97 26.11
N GLY A 488 13.57 -6.29 26.12
CA GLY A 488 14.62 -7.11 25.52
C GLY A 488 15.45 -7.86 26.55
N LEU A 489 15.55 -7.35 27.80
CA LEU A 489 16.18 -8.10 28.89
C LEU A 489 15.44 -9.42 29.12
N PRO A 490 16.12 -10.51 29.54
CA PRO A 490 15.45 -11.76 29.84
C PRO A 490 14.28 -11.53 30.81
N LEU A 491 13.06 -11.97 30.44
CA LEU A 491 11.79 -11.74 31.16
C LEU A 491 11.11 -10.37 30.96
N LEU A 492 11.67 -9.43 30.18
CA LEU A 492 11.02 -8.17 29.79
C LEU A 492 10.57 -8.21 28.32
N PRO A 493 9.29 -8.50 28.03
CA PRO A 493 8.80 -8.55 26.66
C PRO A 493 8.62 -7.16 26.06
N HIS A 494 8.83 -7.08 24.75
CA HIS A 494 8.55 -5.91 23.92
C HIS A 494 7.04 -5.60 23.86
N GLY A 495 6.68 -4.34 24.12
CA GLY A 495 5.30 -3.86 24.15
C GLY A 495 4.76 -3.69 25.58
N PRO A 496 4.33 -4.76 26.28
CA PRO A 496 3.69 -4.67 27.60
C PRO A 496 4.55 -4.00 28.68
N ALA A 497 5.88 -4.11 28.59
CA ALA A 497 6.77 -3.54 29.61
C ALA A 497 6.68 -2.02 29.72
N LEU A 498 6.34 -1.29 28.64
CA LEU A 498 6.12 0.15 28.72
C LEU A 498 4.89 0.47 29.58
N HIS A 499 3.80 -0.28 29.46
CA HIS A 499 2.61 -0.06 30.28
C HIS A 499 2.88 -0.35 31.76
N ARG A 500 3.65 -1.41 32.04
CA ARG A 500 4.12 -1.70 33.40
C ARG A 500 5.01 -0.57 33.95
N GLU A 501 5.90 -0.03 33.13
CA GLU A 501 6.74 1.12 33.51
C GLU A 501 5.88 2.32 33.93
N LEU A 502 4.86 2.68 33.14
CA LEU A 502 3.97 3.80 33.46
C LEU A 502 3.16 3.55 34.74
N LYS A 503 2.69 2.31 34.97
CA LYS A 503 2.02 1.93 36.22
C LYS A 503 2.95 2.10 37.44
N LEU A 504 4.22 1.72 37.31
CA LEU A 504 5.20 1.86 38.38
C LEU A 504 5.54 3.33 38.66
N TRP A 505 5.61 4.16 37.61
CA TRP A 505 5.79 5.60 37.74
C TRP A 505 4.67 6.20 38.58
N VAL A 506 3.41 5.89 38.25
CA VAL A 506 2.25 6.37 39.01
C VAL A 506 2.25 5.84 40.44
N ALA A 507 2.57 4.56 40.64
CA ALA A 507 2.70 3.98 41.99
C ALA A 507 3.83 4.62 42.82
N SER A 508 4.85 5.21 42.17
CA SER A 508 5.95 5.93 42.83
C SER A 508 5.64 7.41 43.12
N GLY A 509 4.45 7.90 42.75
CA GLY A 509 3.97 9.26 43.06
C GLY A 509 3.96 10.23 41.89
N ILE A 510 4.31 9.79 40.68
CA ILE A 510 4.19 10.62 39.46
C ILE A 510 2.72 10.71 39.05
N SER A 511 2.24 11.89 38.65
CA SER A 511 0.85 12.01 38.21
C SER A 511 0.62 11.23 36.90
N THR A 512 -0.59 10.70 36.70
CA THR A 512 -1.01 10.05 35.44
C THR A 512 -0.79 10.96 34.23
N LYS A 513 -1.11 12.25 34.39
CA LYS A 513 -0.90 13.30 33.38
C LYS A 513 0.58 13.43 33.00
N ASP A 514 1.48 13.50 33.97
CA ASP A 514 2.92 13.63 33.71
C ASP A 514 3.49 12.36 33.08
N ALA A 515 3.04 11.18 33.53
CA ALA A 515 3.44 9.91 32.94
C ALA A 515 3.01 9.80 31.47
N LEU A 516 1.77 10.20 31.13
CA LEU A 516 1.28 10.22 29.76
C LEU A 516 2.04 11.24 28.90
N GLN A 517 2.26 12.46 29.40
CA GLN A 517 3.03 13.49 28.69
C GLN A 517 4.47 13.04 28.43
N ALA A 518 5.07 12.34 29.39
CA ALA A 518 6.39 11.74 29.23
C ALA A 518 6.42 10.69 28.11
N ALA A 519 5.43 9.80 28.05
CA ALA A 519 5.32 8.74 27.05
C ALA A 519 4.86 9.21 25.65
N THR A 520 4.43 10.47 25.51
CA THR A 520 3.99 11.04 24.23
C THR A 520 4.93 12.16 23.77
N PHE A 521 4.71 13.39 24.21
CA PHE A 521 5.39 14.59 23.73
C PHE A 521 6.87 14.62 24.11
N THR A 522 7.20 14.27 25.35
CA THR A 522 8.59 14.27 25.83
C THR A 522 9.40 13.18 25.13
N ALA A 523 8.84 11.97 24.99
CA ALA A 523 9.44 10.88 24.23
C ALA A 523 9.63 11.22 22.75
N ALA A 524 8.63 11.84 22.11
CA ALA A 524 8.75 12.30 20.72
C ALA A 524 9.91 13.29 20.54
N LYS A 525 10.10 14.22 21.49
CA LYS A 525 11.29 15.11 21.51
C LYS A 525 12.59 14.31 21.67
N ALA A 526 12.64 13.36 22.59
CA ALA A 526 13.83 12.57 22.87
C ALA A 526 14.32 11.75 21.66
N ILE A 527 13.40 11.23 20.85
CA ILE A 527 13.72 10.44 19.66
C ILE A 527 13.84 11.28 18.37
N GLY A 528 13.74 12.61 18.45
CA GLY A 528 13.82 13.50 17.30
C GLY A 528 12.57 13.51 16.39
N ALA A 529 11.42 13.11 16.93
CA ALA A 529 10.13 13.05 16.23
C ALA A 529 9.17 14.20 16.59
N ALA A 530 9.64 15.22 17.31
CA ALA A 530 8.86 16.43 17.56
C ALA A 530 8.48 17.13 16.24
N GLY A 531 7.29 17.70 16.17
CA GLY A 531 6.74 18.28 14.94
C GLY A 531 6.00 17.28 14.05
N ARG A 532 6.14 15.96 14.29
CA ARG A 532 5.38 14.91 13.58
C ARG A 532 4.60 13.97 14.50
N LEU A 533 5.16 13.60 15.67
CA LEU A 533 4.58 12.69 16.65
C LEU A 533 4.46 13.32 18.04
N GLY A 534 3.72 12.65 18.93
CA GLY A 534 3.64 12.98 20.35
C GLY A 534 2.61 14.04 20.71
N LEU A 535 1.92 14.64 19.72
CA LEU A 535 0.82 15.56 19.95
C LEU A 535 -0.38 15.27 19.04
N VAL A 536 -1.59 15.49 19.55
CA VAL A 536 -2.84 15.53 18.79
C VAL A 536 -3.14 16.97 18.42
N GLN A 537 -2.63 17.42 17.27
CA GLN A 537 -2.87 18.77 16.76
C GLN A 537 -2.79 18.84 15.23
N PRO A 538 -3.41 19.84 14.58
CA PRO A 538 -3.32 20.03 13.15
C PRO A 538 -1.86 19.99 12.62
N GLY A 539 -1.66 19.31 11.50
CA GLY A 539 -0.36 19.13 10.85
C GLY A 539 0.42 17.89 11.29
N TYR A 540 0.14 17.35 12.48
CA TYR A 540 0.81 16.15 13.00
C TYR A 540 0.33 14.89 12.29
N GLU A 541 1.16 13.85 12.30
CA GLU A 541 0.78 12.54 11.77
C GLU A 541 -0.35 11.94 12.61
N ALA A 542 -1.30 11.30 11.93
CA ALA A 542 -2.40 10.59 12.55
C ALA A 542 -1.94 9.22 13.09
N THR A 543 -1.01 9.27 14.05
CA THR A 543 -0.52 8.13 14.81
C THR A 543 -1.09 8.23 16.22
N LEU A 544 -2.28 7.68 16.38
CA LEU A 544 -3.18 7.88 17.51
C LEU A 544 -3.63 6.53 18.09
N LEU A 545 -3.86 6.52 19.40
CA LEU A 545 -4.51 5.40 20.09
C LEU A 545 -5.83 5.88 20.65
N ILE A 546 -6.81 4.98 20.60
CA ILE A 546 -8.07 5.14 21.30
C ILE A 546 -8.16 4.02 22.34
N VAL A 547 -8.30 4.39 23.60
CA VAL A 547 -8.35 3.46 24.73
C VAL A 547 -9.69 3.54 25.45
N GLU A 548 -10.13 2.41 25.99
CA GLU A 548 -11.34 2.35 26.81
C GLU A 548 -11.13 3.01 28.18
N GLY A 549 -11.99 3.97 28.52
CA GLY A 549 -11.96 4.69 29.80
C GLY A 549 -11.04 5.91 29.80
N ASN A 550 -10.63 6.35 31.01
CA ASN A 550 -9.84 7.55 31.22
C ASN A 550 -8.43 7.24 31.77
N PRO A 551 -7.36 7.29 30.96
CA PRO A 551 -5.99 7.04 31.42
C PRO A 551 -5.45 8.14 32.36
N LEU A 552 -6.13 9.29 32.47
CA LEU A 552 -5.80 10.34 33.43
C LEU A 552 -6.29 10.00 34.84
N GLU A 553 -7.28 9.12 34.98
CA GLU A 553 -7.75 8.62 36.27
C GLU A 553 -7.14 7.26 36.61
N ASP A 554 -7.02 6.38 35.61
CA ASP A 554 -6.48 5.03 35.74
C ASP A 554 -5.47 4.75 34.61
N ILE A 555 -4.18 4.81 34.91
CA ILE A 555 -3.11 4.58 33.94
C ILE A 555 -3.17 3.19 33.27
N SER A 556 -3.83 2.20 33.89
CA SER A 556 -4.02 0.87 33.28
C SER A 556 -4.95 0.90 32.07
N ALA A 557 -5.73 1.98 31.88
CA ALA A 557 -6.52 2.21 30.67
C ALA A 557 -5.67 2.19 29.40
N THR A 558 -4.38 2.53 29.49
CA THR A 558 -3.47 2.47 28.34
C THR A 558 -3.33 1.08 27.73
N GLU A 559 -3.60 0.01 28.48
CA GLU A 559 -3.55 -1.38 27.98
C GLU A 559 -4.83 -1.81 27.27
N ARG A 560 -5.94 -1.09 27.50
CA ARG A 560 -7.26 -1.38 26.91
C ARG A 560 -7.39 -0.68 25.56
N VAL A 561 -6.47 -1.01 24.66
CA VAL A 561 -6.40 -0.44 23.31
C VAL A 561 -7.59 -0.90 22.47
N TRP A 562 -8.50 0.02 22.19
CA TRP A 562 -9.69 -0.22 21.37
C TRP A 562 -9.38 -0.05 19.88
N PHE A 563 -8.59 0.97 19.53
CA PHE A 563 -8.30 1.31 18.14
C PHE A 563 -6.90 1.89 18.01
N VAL A 564 -6.16 1.43 17.00
CA VAL A 564 -4.82 1.94 16.65
C VAL A 564 -4.90 2.54 15.27
N LEU A 565 -4.69 3.85 15.18
CA LEU A 565 -4.52 4.54 13.91
C LEU A 565 -3.03 4.84 13.75
N PHE A 566 -2.37 4.24 12.76
CA PHE A 566 -0.95 4.41 12.52
C PHE A 566 -0.74 5.09 11.17
N LYS A 567 -0.28 6.35 11.19
CA LYS A 567 -0.16 7.20 9.98
C LYS A 567 -1.46 7.27 9.16
N GLY A 568 -2.62 7.28 9.83
CA GLY A 568 -3.96 7.28 9.24
C GLY A 568 -4.50 5.95 8.73
N GLU A 569 -3.72 4.87 8.82
CA GLU A 569 -4.21 3.51 8.57
C GLU A 569 -4.75 2.92 9.88
N HIS A 570 -5.97 2.38 9.86
CA HIS A 570 -6.46 1.58 10.97
C HIS A 570 -5.72 0.23 10.99
N VAL A 571 -4.95 0.01 12.05
CA VAL A 571 -4.22 -1.23 12.26
C VAL A 571 -5.10 -2.20 13.04
N ARG A 572 -5.48 -3.30 12.37
CA ARG A 572 -6.11 -4.43 13.04
C ARG A 572 -5.04 -5.17 13.84
N ARG A 573 -5.25 -5.24 15.15
CA ARG A 573 -4.27 -5.81 16.09
C ARG A 573 -4.02 -7.30 15.81
N ASP A 574 -5.05 -8.06 15.44
CA ASP A 574 -4.94 -9.50 15.17
C ASP A 574 -4.11 -9.81 13.92
N ASP A 575 -4.17 -8.94 12.91
CA ASP A 575 -3.45 -9.11 11.64
C ASP A 575 -1.92 -8.96 11.81
N LEU A 576 -1.46 -8.32 12.90
CA LEU A 576 -0.02 -8.04 13.14
C LEU A 576 0.82 -9.29 13.31
N PHE A 577 0.23 -10.41 13.77
CA PHE A 577 0.97 -11.64 14.04
C PHE A 577 0.77 -12.74 12.98
N GLU A 578 -0.17 -12.58 12.04
CA GLU A 578 -0.53 -13.62 11.07
C GLU A 578 0.66 -14.16 10.27
N ASN A 579 1.56 -13.26 9.84
CA ASN A 579 2.72 -13.65 9.03
C ASN A 579 3.80 -14.38 9.82
N TYR A 580 3.87 -14.17 11.14
CA TYR A 580 4.88 -14.80 11.99
C TYR A 580 4.41 -16.14 12.55
N ASP A 581 3.10 -16.33 12.71
CA ASP A 581 2.51 -17.53 13.31
C ASP A 581 2.18 -18.64 12.30
N LYS A 582 2.04 -18.32 10.99
CA LYS A 582 1.78 -19.30 9.90
C LYS A 582 2.96 -20.22 9.55
N GLU A 583 4.19 -19.90 9.94
CA GLU A 583 5.40 -20.65 9.51
C GLU A 583 5.70 -21.91 10.35
N LYS A 584 4.72 -22.48 11.07
CA LYS A 584 4.94 -23.66 11.92
C LYS A 584 4.56 -25.02 11.32
N ASP A 585 4.07 -25.06 10.08
CA ASP A 585 3.75 -26.31 9.37
C ASP A 585 4.78 -26.68 8.29
N LYS A 586 6.01 -26.17 8.35
CA LYS A 586 7.11 -26.58 7.44
C LYS A 586 8.38 -26.97 8.16
#